data_AF-A0A8H2W861-F1
#
_entry.id   AF-A0A8H2W861-F1
#
_cell.length_a   1.000
_cell.length_b   1.000
_cell.length_c   1.000
_cell.angle_alpha   90.00
_cell.angle_beta   90.00
_cell.angle_gamma   90.00
#
_symmetry.space_group_name_H-M   'P 1'
#
loop_
_entity.id
_entity.type
_entity.pdbx_description
1 polymer ?
#
loop_
_entity_poly.entity_id
_entity_poly.type
_entity_poly.pdbx_seq_one_letter_code
_entity_poly.pdbx_strand_id
1 'polypeptide(L)'
;TELSVDEAKAAAKALDERENTFLGTRHEAEVFEEEATEVTKFAHAPHWPENRKPSWWVMICNQPGDKVIFGPQKFTDVPEASSVASGVGAKGRLYKLQFQSPPQVGTYAFRAVFVSDTFVGDDLAMDLSLTVEDVSALTTEEAGAEDEISEPDEDTLAGQMAAMRGGAVKRRADDEESDESDTDGDDSDSSSDSSDDD
;
A
#
# COMPACT_ATOMS: atom_id res chain seq x y z
N THR A 1 -21.07 24.89 -5.17
CA THR A 1 -22.35 24.35 -4.67
C THR A 1 -22.01 23.26 -3.70
N GLU A 2 -22.50 23.33 -2.47
CA GLU A 2 -22.19 22.30 -1.46
C GLU A 2 -22.80 20.96 -1.91
N LEU A 3 -21.99 19.91 -1.93
CA LEU A 3 -22.44 18.55 -2.22
C LEU A 3 -23.45 18.14 -1.15
N SER A 4 -24.51 17.44 -1.52
CA SER A 4 -25.39 16.82 -0.53
C SER A 4 -24.62 15.79 0.31
N VAL A 5 -25.11 15.49 1.52
CA VAL A 5 -24.46 14.52 2.42
C VAL A 5 -24.32 13.14 1.76
N ASP A 6 -25.35 12.73 1.01
CA ASP A 6 -25.35 11.45 0.30
C ASP A 6 -24.32 11.43 -0.85
N GLU A 7 -24.21 12.52 -1.61
CA GLU A 7 -23.21 12.67 -2.67
C GLU A 7 -21.78 12.72 -2.10
N ALA A 8 -21.58 13.43 -0.99
CA ALA A 8 -20.29 13.49 -0.30
C ALA A 8 -19.87 12.11 0.22
N LYS A 9 -20.79 11.33 0.79
CA LYS A 9 -20.53 9.97 1.25
C LYS A 9 -20.21 9.02 0.09
N ALA A 10 -20.94 9.13 -1.01
CA ALA A 10 -20.65 8.35 -2.22
C ALA A 10 -19.28 8.71 -2.81
N ALA A 11 -18.93 10.00 -2.84
CA ALA A 11 -17.63 10.47 -3.29
C ALA A 11 -16.48 9.99 -2.37
N ALA A 12 -16.67 9.98 -1.05
CA ALA A 12 -15.69 9.44 -0.10
C ALA A 12 -15.43 7.97 -0.38
N LYS A 13 -16.50 7.19 -0.47
CA LYS A 13 -16.39 5.75 -0.76
C LYS A 13 -15.67 5.50 -2.09
N ALA A 14 -15.99 6.28 -3.13
CA ALA A 14 -15.32 6.15 -4.42
C ALA A 14 -13.83 6.56 -4.36
N LEU A 15 -13.48 7.57 -3.55
CA LEU A 15 -12.10 7.97 -3.32
C LEU A 15 -11.32 6.88 -2.58
N ASP A 16 -11.90 6.30 -1.52
CA ASP A 16 -11.29 5.23 -0.73
C ASP A 16 -11.04 3.98 -1.60
N GLU A 17 -12.01 3.60 -2.44
CA GLU A 17 -11.86 2.48 -3.38
C GLU A 17 -10.76 2.73 -4.43
N ARG A 18 -10.68 3.98 -4.95
CA ARG A 18 -9.62 4.40 -5.87
C ARG A 18 -8.24 4.40 -5.20
N GLU A 19 -8.17 4.89 -3.97
CA GLU A 19 -6.93 4.94 -3.19
C GLU A 19 -6.42 3.54 -2.89
N ASN A 20 -7.27 2.63 -2.39
CA ASN A 20 -6.89 1.24 -2.13
C ASN A 20 -6.39 0.54 -3.39
N THR A 21 -7.07 0.76 -4.52
CA THR A 21 -6.63 0.21 -5.82
C THR A 21 -5.26 0.75 -6.20
N PHE A 22 -5.03 2.05 -6.04
CA PHE A 22 -3.75 2.70 -6.36
C PHE A 22 -2.61 2.25 -5.45
N LEU A 23 -2.87 2.09 -4.14
CA LEU A 23 -1.88 1.62 -3.16
C LEU A 23 -1.34 0.23 -3.52
N GLY A 24 -2.18 -0.65 -4.05
CA GLY A 24 -1.79 -1.98 -4.54
C GLY A 24 -0.94 -1.97 -5.82
N THR A 25 -0.91 -0.86 -6.57
CA THR A 25 -0.08 -0.76 -7.78
C THR A 25 1.39 -0.55 -7.43
N ARG A 26 2.31 -0.89 -8.34
CA ARG A 26 3.74 -0.57 -8.16
C ARG A 26 4.07 0.90 -8.47
N HIS A 27 3.13 1.67 -9.02
CA HIS A 27 3.39 3.02 -9.47
C HIS A 27 3.44 4.01 -8.29
N GLU A 28 4.35 4.99 -8.39
CA GLU A 28 4.48 6.08 -7.40
C GLU A 28 3.50 7.23 -7.69
N ALA A 29 2.97 7.31 -8.91
CA ALA A 29 1.96 8.29 -9.29
C ALA A 29 0.83 7.58 -10.03
N GLU A 30 -0.41 7.98 -9.77
CA GLU A 30 -1.58 7.46 -10.44
C GLU A 30 -1.41 7.63 -11.95
N VAL A 31 -1.63 6.55 -12.70
CA VAL A 31 -1.66 6.60 -14.17
C VAL A 31 -2.98 7.25 -14.54
N PHE A 32 -2.91 8.36 -15.25
CA PHE A 32 -4.08 9.12 -15.66
C PHE A 32 -3.93 9.47 -17.15
N GLU A 33 -5.06 9.53 -17.85
CA GLU A 33 -5.09 9.91 -19.25
C GLU A 33 -5.06 11.44 -19.36
N GLU A 34 -3.95 11.97 -19.89
CA GLU A 34 -3.73 13.41 -20.08
C GLU A 34 -4.77 14.08 -20.99
N GLU A 35 -5.44 13.31 -21.86
CA GLU A 35 -6.46 13.84 -22.78
C GLU A 35 -7.83 14.00 -22.13
N ALA A 36 -8.14 13.19 -21.11
CA ALA A 36 -9.42 13.20 -20.42
C ALA A 36 -9.45 14.17 -19.22
N THR A 37 -8.28 14.62 -18.75
CA THR A 37 -8.13 15.44 -17.55
C THR A 37 -7.60 16.82 -17.91
N GLU A 38 -8.29 17.86 -17.46
CA GLU A 38 -7.82 19.25 -17.58
C GLU A 38 -6.59 19.46 -16.68
N VAL A 39 -5.41 19.23 -17.24
CA VAL A 39 -4.12 19.47 -16.57
C VAL A 39 -3.40 20.61 -17.28
N THR A 40 -2.86 21.55 -16.50
CA THR A 40 -2.04 22.64 -17.01
C THR A 40 -0.76 22.07 -17.65
N LYS A 41 -0.70 22.02 -18.99
CA LYS A 41 0.44 21.45 -19.71
C LYS A 41 1.72 22.25 -19.52
N PHE A 42 1.62 23.58 -19.52
CA PHE A 42 2.77 24.48 -19.39
C PHE A 42 2.44 25.67 -18.50
N ALA A 43 3.42 26.08 -17.70
CA ALA A 43 3.32 27.27 -16.87
C ALA A 43 3.40 28.54 -17.72
N HIS A 44 2.65 29.56 -17.32
CA HIS A 44 2.74 30.89 -17.90
C HIS A 44 3.98 31.64 -17.39
N ALA A 45 5.12 31.42 -18.06
CA ALA A 45 6.40 32.03 -17.72
C ALA A 45 7.02 32.71 -18.97
N PRO A 46 6.52 33.89 -19.41
CA PRO A 46 6.91 34.51 -20.68
C PRO A 46 8.37 34.98 -20.75
N HIS A 47 9.03 35.12 -19.59
CA HIS A 47 10.45 35.46 -19.50
C HIS A 47 11.36 34.22 -19.42
N TRP A 48 10.79 33.02 -19.33
CA TRP A 48 11.55 31.77 -19.39
C TRP A 48 11.69 31.34 -20.86
N PRO A 49 12.89 30.93 -21.32
CA PRO A 49 13.15 30.67 -22.73
C PRO A 49 12.43 29.43 -23.30
N GLU A 50 11.95 28.53 -22.43
CA GLU A 50 11.36 27.25 -22.81
C GLU A 50 9.97 27.04 -22.17
N ASN A 51 9.17 26.16 -22.76
CA ASN A 51 7.93 25.73 -22.12
C ASN A 51 8.24 24.83 -20.93
N ARG A 52 7.88 25.26 -19.72
CA ARG A 52 8.11 24.51 -18.48
C ARG A 52 6.81 23.88 -18.00
N LYS A 53 6.84 22.57 -17.72
CA LYS A 53 5.76 21.89 -17.01
C LYS A 53 5.76 22.33 -15.54
N PRO A 54 4.61 22.70 -14.96
CA PRO A 54 4.50 22.92 -13.51
C PRO A 54 4.97 21.69 -12.74
N SER A 55 5.77 21.91 -11.70
CA SER A 55 6.23 20.84 -10.85
C SER A 55 6.47 21.26 -9.41
N TRP A 56 6.34 20.29 -8.53
CA TRP A 56 6.47 20.46 -7.09
C TRP A 56 7.39 19.40 -6.53
N TRP A 57 8.07 19.77 -5.45
CA TRP A 57 8.94 18.90 -4.68
C TRP A 57 8.29 18.64 -3.33
N VAL A 58 8.16 17.38 -2.95
CA VAL A 58 7.74 16.99 -1.60
C VAL A 58 8.94 16.52 -0.80
N MET A 59 9.03 16.99 0.44
CA MET A 59 10.02 16.57 1.43
C MET A 59 9.30 16.30 2.74
N ILE A 60 9.70 15.25 3.46
CA ILE A 60 9.17 14.97 4.80
C ILE A 60 10.25 15.28 5.83
N CYS A 61 9.93 16.16 6.76
CA CYS A 61 10.81 16.64 7.81
C CYS A 61 10.34 16.17 9.19
N ASN A 62 11.28 16.01 10.12
CA ASN A 62 10.96 15.83 11.54
C ASN A 62 10.62 17.17 12.18
N GLN A 63 9.49 17.31 12.87
CA GLN A 63 9.08 18.56 13.50
C GLN A 63 10.04 19.07 14.60
N PRO A 64 10.55 18.25 15.55
CA PRO A 64 11.45 18.72 16.61
C PRO A 64 12.89 19.03 16.16
N GLY A 65 13.27 18.75 14.91
CA GLY A 65 14.66 18.89 14.46
C GLY A 65 14.86 19.58 13.12
N ASP A 66 13.80 19.93 12.41
CA ASP A 66 13.83 20.48 11.04
C ASP A 66 14.77 19.73 10.08
N LYS A 67 14.94 18.42 10.33
CA LYS A 67 15.76 17.54 9.49
C LYS A 67 14.88 16.87 8.46
N VAL A 68 15.31 16.89 7.21
CA VAL A 68 14.70 16.11 6.14
C VAL A 68 14.97 14.63 6.41
N ILE A 69 13.91 13.84 6.53
CA ILE A 69 13.95 12.39 6.75
C ILE A 69 13.72 11.65 5.45
N PHE A 70 12.78 12.15 4.65
CA PHE A 70 12.49 11.62 3.32
C PHE A 70 12.87 12.65 2.26
N GLY A 71 13.62 12.18 1.27
CA GLY A 71 14.25 13.02 0.27
C GLY A 71 13.26 13.79 -0.61
N PRO A 72 13.78 14.77 -1.37
CA PRO A 72 12.96 15.56 -2.29
C PRO A 72 12.48 14.66 -3.43
N GLN A 73 11.18 14.38 -3.47
CA GLN A 73 10.55 13.69 -4.59
C GLN A 73 9.84 14.72 -5.47
N LYS A 74 10.09 14.65 -6.78
CA LYS A 74 9.47 15.55 -7.75
C LYS A 74 8.20 14.93 -8.29
N PHE A 75 7.12 15.69 -8.31
CA PHE A 75 5.91 15.30 -9.02
C PHE A 75 5.43 16.40 -9.98
N THR A 76 4.81 15.94 -11.07
CA THR A 76 4.34 16.75 -12.19
C THR A 76 2.91 16.37 -12.53
N ASP A 77 2.31 17.14 -13.44
CA ASP A 77 0.98 16.88 -14.00
C ASP A 77 -0.08 16.77 -12.89
N VAL A 78 -0.07 17.77 -12.00
CA VAL A 78 -1.07 17.95 -10.94
C VAL A 78 -2.32 18.57 -11.58
N PRO A 79 -3.49 17.93 -11.51
CA PRO A 79 -4.73 18.50 -12.03
C PRO A 79 -5.10 19.81 -11.33
N GLU A 80 -5.73 20.72 -12.07
CA GLU A 80 -6.25 21.94 -11.45
C GLU A 80 -7.37 21.59 -10.46
N ALA A 81 -7.36 22.24 -9.30
CA ALA A 81 -8.42 22.07 -8.32
C ALA A 81 -9.75 22.52 -8.94
N SER A 82 -10.67 21.57 -9.16
CA SER A 82 -12.00 21.87 -9.67
C SER A 82 -12.70 22.88 -8.76
N SER A 83 -13.15 24.00 -9.34
CA SER A 83 -13.92 25.04 -8.64
C SER A 83 -15.28 24.54 -8.12
N VAL A 84 -15.70 23.34 -8.53
CA VAL A 84 -17.01 22.77 -8.22
C VAL A 84 -17.00 21.91 -6.95
N ALA A 85 -15.86 21.30 -6.60
CA ALA A 85 -15.74 20.43 -5.43
C ALA A 85 -14.35 20.55 -4.79
N SER A 86 -14.29 21.09 -3.57
CA SER A 86 -13.12 21.01 -2.70
C SER A 86 -13.32 19.87 -1.70
N GLY A 87 -12.25 19.11 -1.39
CA GLY A 87 -12.32 17.97 -0.47
C GLY A 87 -12.67 16.65 -1.17
N VAL A 88 -13.55 15.87 -0.56
CA VAL A 88 -13.90 14.47 -0.91
C VAL A 88 -14.35 14.26 -2.37
N GLY A 89 -14.83 15.30 -3.06
CA GLY A 89 -15.21 15.25 -4.48
C GLY A 89 -14.24 15.94 -5.44
N ALA A 90 -13.08 16.40 -4.95
CA ALA A 90 -12.10 17.10 -5.78
C ALA A 90 -11.41 16.12 -6.75
N LYS A 91 -11.27 16.53 -8.02
CA LYS A 91 -10.46 15.80 -9.00
C LYS A 91 -8.98 15.97 -8.68
N GLY A 92 -8.47 15.16 -7.76
CA GLY A 92 -7.05 15.09 -7.41
C GLY A 92 -6.37 13.87 -8.02
N ARG A 93 -5.06 13.97 -8.26
CA ARG A 93 -4.20 12.85 -8.62
C ARG A 93 -3.55 12.27 -7.37
N LEU A 94 -3.47 10.95 -7.29
CA LEU A 94 -2.83 10.27 -6.18
C LEU A 94 -1.31 10.10 -6.42
N TYR A 95 -0.54 10.35 -5.37
CA TYR A 95 0.90 10.13 -5.32
C TYR A 95 1.23 9.28 -4.10
N LYS A 96 2.10 8.30 -4.28
CA LYS A 96 2.51 7.36 -3.25
C LYS A 96 3.96 7.61 -2.86
N LEU A 97 4.17 7.78 -1.56
CA LEU A 97 5.48 7.90 -0.94
C LEU A 97 5.67 6.73 0.03
N GLN A 98 6.82 6.06 -0.05
CA GLN A 98 7.17 4.98 0.85
C GLN A 98 8.47 5.35 1.58
N PHE A 99 8.44 5.33 2.90
CA PHE A 99 9.61 5.58 3.73
C PHE A 99 9.67 4.56 4.86
N GLN A 100 10.87 4.36 5.40
CA GLN A 100 11.07 3.41 6.50
C GLN A 100 10.52 4.00 7.79
N SER A 101 9.68 3.22 8.50
CA SER A 101 9.15 3.63 9.79
C SER A 101 10.26 3.69 10.84
N PRO A 102 10.15 4.58 11.84
CA PRO A 102 11.02 4.56 13.01
C PRO A 102 10.91 3.21 13.75
N PRO A 103 12.02 2.64 14.24
CA PRO A 103 12.03 1.31 14.86
C PRO A 103 11.49 1.29 16.30
N GLN A 104 11.32 2.44 16.94
CA GLN A 104 10.87 2.53 18.33
C GLN A 104 9.38 2.84 18.38
N VAL A 105 8.67 2.17 19.28
CA VAL A 105 7.26 2.45 19.62
C VAL A 105 7.13 3.90 20.12
N GLY A 106 6.13 4.61 19.63
CA GLY A 106 5.86 5.99 19.99
C GLY A 106 5.16 6.78 18.90
N THR A 107 4.76 8.01 19.25
CA THR A 107 4.17 8.96 18.31
C THR A 107 5.24 9.89 17.76
N TYR A 108 5.37 9.92 16.44
CA TYR A 108 6.31 10.76 15.71
C TYR A 108 5.55 11.85 14.96
N ALA A 109 6.01 13.09 15.10
CA ALA A 109 5.45 14.23 14.40
C ALA A 109 6.33 14.60 13.20
N PHE A 110 5.75 14.49 12.02
CA PHE A 110 6.36 14.85 10.75
C PHE A 110 5.70 16.11 10.18
N ARG A 111 6.42 16.76 9.26
CA ARG A 111 5.89 17.82 8.42
C ARG A 111 6.22 17.50 6.98
N ALA A 112 5.21 17.33 6.14
CA ALA A 112 5.40 17.27 4.70
C ALA A 112 5.36 18.69 4.13
N VAL A 113 6.40 19.04 3.39
CA VAL A 113 6.59 20.34 2.74
C VAL A 113 6.58 20.13 1.24
N PHE A 114 5.68 20.83 0.58
CA PHE A 114 5.51 20.89 -0.86
C PHE A 114 6.03 22.25 -1.33
N VAL A 115 7.04 22.22 -2.18
CA VAL A 115 7.69 23.42 -2.70
C VAL A 115 7.53 23.44 -4.21
N SER A 116 6.91 24.49 -4.76
CA SER A 116 6.81 24.64 -6.20
C SER A 116 8.15 25.09 -6.77
N ASP A 117 8.60 24.46 -7.86
CA ASP A 117 9.80 24.93 -8.57
C ASP A 117 9.46 25.90 -9.72
N THR A 118 8.16 26.11 -9.97
CA THR A 118 7.66 26.82 -11.15
C THR A 118 6.83 28.04 -10.76
N PHE A 119 6.02 27.95 -9.70
CA PHE A 119 5.21 29.06 -9.20
C PHE A 119 5.76 29.59 -7.88
N VAL A 120 5.96 30.90 -7.77
CA VAL A 120 6.43 31.51 -6.52
C VAL A 120 5.25 31.71 -5.59
N GLY A 121 5.36 31.22 -4.35
CA GLY A 121 4.34 31.38 -3.31
C GLY A 121 3.25 30.32 -3.31
N ASP A 122 3.36 29.30 -4.17
CA ASP A 122 2.49 28.13 -4.21
C ASP A 122 3.14 26.95 -3.46
N ASP A 123 3.53 27.22 -2.22
CA ASP A 123 4.16 26.26 -1.32
C ASP A 123 3.15 25.85 -0.24
N LEU A 124 3.14 24.57 0.14
CA LEU A 124 2.21 24.02 1.13
C LEU A 124 3.00 23.23 2.18
N ALA A 125 2.66 23.42 3.46
CA ALA A 125 3.17 22.58 4.53
C ALA A 125 1.99 21.94 5.28
N MET A 126 2.11 20.65 5.56
CA MET A 126 1.13 19.88 6.32
C MET A 126 1.82 19.12 7.46
N ASP A 127 1.20 19.16 8.64
CA ASP A 127 1.67 18.42 9.81
C ASP A 127 1.03 17.02 9.81
N LEU A 128 1.84 16.01 10.09
CA LEU A 128 1.49 14.58 10.03
C LEU A 128 1.92 13.91 11.34
N SER A 129 1.13 12.96 11.83
CA SER A 129 1.49 12.15 13.01
C SER A 129 1.49 10.66 12.66
N LEU A 130 2.59 9.98 12.94
CA LEU A 130 2.71 8.53 12.82
C LEU A 130 2.81 7.92 14.22
N THR A 131 1.83 7.11 14.59
CA THR A 131 1.87 6.31 15.82
C THR A 131 2.38 4.93 15.46
N VAL A 132 3.53 4.55 16.04
CA VAL A 132 4.07 3.19 15.98
C VAL A 132 3.68 2.49 17.27
N GLU A 133 2.89 1.42 17.17
CA GLU A 133 2.44 0.62 18.31
C GLU A 133 3.26 -0.66 18.43
N ASP A 134 3.28 -1.25 19.64
CA ASP A 134 3.94 -2.53 19.87
C ASP A 134 3.02 -3.67 19.44
N VAL A 135 3.59 -4.71 18.82
CA VAL A 135 2.86 -5.90 18.38
C VAL A 135 2.16 -6.61 19.54
N SER A 136 2.65 -6.43 20.78
CA SER A 136 2.04 -7.00 21.99
C SER A 136 0.80 -6.24 22.49
N ALA A 137 0.57 -5.02 22.00
CA ALA A 137 -0.57 -4.18 22.35
C ALA A 137 -1.75 -4.33 21.38
N LEU A 138 -1.57 -5.02 20.25
CA LEU A 138 -2.63 -5.33 19.30
C LEU A 138 -3.70 -6.19 19.98
N THR A 139 -4.91 -5.65 20.10
CA THR A 139 -6.09 -6.41 20.48
C THR A 139 -6.32 -7.54 19.47
N THR A 140 -6.83 -8.69 19.92
CA THR A 140 -7.09 -9.88 19.06
C THR A 140 -7.99 -9.59 17.85
N GLU A 141 -8.77 -8.50 17.87
CA GLU A 141 -9.60 -8.02 16.76
C GLU A 141 -8.78 -7.29 15.66
N GLU A 142 -7.61 -6.75 15.99
CA GLU A 142 -6.75 -5.96 15.08
C GLU A 142 -5.63 -6.82 14.47
N ALA A 143 -5.17 -7.84 15.21
CA ALA A 143 -4.25 -8.87 14.71
C ALA A 143 -4.84 -9.78 13.61
N GLY A 144 -6.16 -9.71 13.35
CA GLY A 144 -6.84 -10.46 12.28
C GLY A 144 -6.97 -9.71 10.95
N ALA A 145 -6.55 -8.44 10.89
CA ALA A 145 -6.65 -7.60 9.69
C ALA A 145 -5.33 -7.48 8.91
N GLU A 146 -4.22 -7.99 9.45
CA GLU A 146 -2.93 -8.01 8.78
C GLU A 146 -2.82 -9.22 7.86
N ASP A 147 -3.05 -8.98 6.58
CA ASP A 147 -2.48 -9.75 5.46
C ASP A 147 -2.71 -11.27 5.56
N GLU A 148 -3.91 -11.73 5.21
CA GLU A 148 -4.08 -13.05 4.61
C GLU A 148 -3.23 -13.10 3.32
N ILE A 149 -1.92 -13.32 3.46
CA ILE A 149 -1.08 -13.90 2.43
C ILE A 149 -1.86 -15.12 1.97
N SER A 150 -2.52 -14.99 0.82
CA SER A 150 -3.41 -16.02 0.32
C SER A 150 -2.61 -17.32 0.25
N GLU A 151 -3.06 -18.34 0.98
CA GLU A 151 -2.46 -19.66 0.90
C GLU A 151 -2.37 -20.04 -0.59
N PRO A 152 -1.18 -20.42 -1.10
CA PRO A 152 -1.02 -20.66 -2.51
C PRO A 152 -1.92 -21.83 -2.92
N ASP A 153 -2.82 -21.58 -3.87
CA ASP A 153 -3.65 -22.62 -4.47
C ASP A 153 -2.75 -23.74 -5.02
N GLU A 154 -3.18 -25.00 -4.86
CA GLU A 154 -2.47 -26.21 -5.33
C GLU A 154 -2.15 -26.21 -6.84
N ASP A 155 -2.84 -25.36 -7.60
CA ASP A 155 -2.69 -25.19 -9.04
C ASP A 155 -1.61 -24.15 -9.44
N THR A 156 -0.93 -23.54 -8.45
CA THR A 156 0.19 -22.61 -8.67
C THR A 156 1.53 -23.30 -8.42
N LEU A 157 2.58 -22.89 -9.16
CA LEU A 157 3.94 -23.43 -9.02
C LEU A 157 4.47 -23.33 -7.57
N ALA A 158 4.00 -22.31 -6.83
CA ALA A 158 4.31 -22.12 -5.42
C ALA A 158 3.61 -23.15 -4.51
N GLY A 159 2.36 -23.50 -4.79
CA GLY A 159 1.60 -24.54 -4.07
C GLY A 159 2.25 -25.92 -4.20
N GLN A 160 2.77 -26.26 -5.39
CA GLN A 160 3.45 -27.55 -5.60
C GLN A 160 4.78 -27.66 -4.84
N MET A 161 5.56 -26.58 -4.74
CA MET A 161 6.79 -26.57 -3.93
C MET A 161 6.50 -26.57 -2.42
N ALA A 162 5.43 -25.91 -1.99
CA ALA A 162 4.98 -25.93 -0.60
C ALA A 162 4.52 -27.35 -0.18
N ALA A 163 3.73 -28.03 -1.03
CA ALA A 163 3.28 -29.40 -0.79
C ALA A 163 4.46 -30.39 -0.72
N MET A 164 5.45 -30.29 -1.60
CA MET A 164 6.65 -31.15 -1.55
C MET A 164 7.53 -30.90 -0.32
N ARG A 165 7.45 -29.71 0.29
CA ARG A 165 8.21 -29.35 1.50
C ARG A 165 7.44 -29.61 2.80
N GLY A 166 6.21 -30.09 2.72
CA GLY A 166 5.34 -30.32 3.88
C GLY A 166 4.66 -29.06 4.44
N GLY A 167 4.52 -28.00 3.63
CA GLY A 167 3.77 -26.79 3.99
C GLY A 167 2.25 -26.97 3.82
N ALA A 168 1.46 -26.17 4.55
CA ALA A 168 0.00 -26.18 4.44
C ALA A 168 -0.46 -25.53 3.12
N VAL A 169 -1.44 -26.17 2.46
CA VAL A 169 -2.09 -25.71 1.22
C VAL A 169 -3.60 -25.86 1.37
N LYS A 170 -4.37 -24.94 0.76
CA LYS A 170 -5.84 -24.91 0.85
C LYS A 170 -6.45 -25.91 -0.15
N ARG A 171 -7.03 -27.00 0.34
CA ARG A 171 -7.79 -27.95 -0.49
C ARG A 171 -9.13 -27.34 -0.89
N ARG A 172 -9.48 -27.41 -2.17
CA ARG A 172 -10.83 -27.05 -2.64
C ARG A 172 -11.83 -28.12 -2.18
N ALA A 173 -12.93 -27.67 -1.55
CA ALA A 173 -14.01 -28.51 -1.07
C ALA A 173 -15.11 -28.65 -2.13
N ASP A 174 -14.78 -29.27 -3.27
CA ASP A 174 -15.74 -29.64 -4.31
C ASP A 174 -15.30 -30.99 -4.90
N ASP A 175 -15.48 -32.05 -4.12
CA ASP A 175 -15.69 -33.44 -4.56
C ASP A 175 -15.94 -34.29 -3.30
N GLU A 176 -17.23 -34.48 -2.96
CA GLU A 176 -17.67 -35.53 -2.04
C GLU A 176 -17.67 -36.89 -2.77
N GLU A 177 -17.28 -37.94 -2.02
CA GLU A 177 -17.39 -39.40 -2.28
C GLU A 177 -16.31 -40.10 -3.14
N SER A 178 -15.35 -40.74 -2.47
CA SER A 178 -15.13 -42.21 -2.51
C SER A 178 -13.96 -42.57 -1.55
N ASP A 179 -14.20 -43.26 -0.44
CA ASP A 179 -14.22 -44.73 -0.32
C ASP A 179 -12.83 -45.28 0.10
N GLU A 180 -12.78 -45.69 1.37
CA GLU A 180 -11.97 -46.73 2.03
C GLU A 180 -10.43 -46.69 2.05
N SER A 181 -9.85 -46.64 3.26
CA SER A 181 -9.05 -47.78 3.75
C SER A 181 -8.73 -47.62 5.23
N ASP A 182 -9.54 -48.31 6.02
CA ASP A 182 -9.21 -48.75 7.37
C ASP A 182 -8.20 -49.90 7.25
N THR A 183 -6.98 -49.74 7.76
CA THR A 183 -6.06 -50.87 7.96
C THR A 183 -5.45 -50.77 9.36
N ASP A 184 -6.23 -51.18 10.35
CA ASP A 184 -5.71 -51.80 11.57
C ASP A 184 -4.87 -53.04 11.19
N GLY A 185 -3.69 -53.15 11.80
CA GLY A 185 -2.75 -54.25 11.56
C GLY A 185 -1.62 -54.25 12.59
N ASP A 186 -1.98 -54.40 13.86
CA ASP A 186 -1.12 -54.90 14.92
C ASP A 186 -0.65 -56.31 14.56
N ASP A 187 0.65 -56.58 14.59
CA ASP A 187 1.21 -57.62 15.47
C ASP A 187 2.71 -57.80 15.27
N SER A 188 3.32 -58.00 16.43
CA SER A 188 4.68 -58.39 16.73
C SER A 188 5.15 -59.69 16.06
N ASP A 189 6.44 -59.74 15.75
CA ASP A 189 7.42 -60.73 16.26
C ASP A 189 8.42 -61.17 15.18
N SER A 190 9.69 -61.01 15.52
CA SER A 190 10.65 -62.12 15.64
C SER A 190 12.06 -61.74 15.19
N SER A 191 12.86 -61.42 16.21
CA SER A 191 14.10 -62.11 16.58
C SER A 191 15.33 -62.11 15.65
N SER A 192 16.45 -61.76 16.31
CA SER A 192 17.80 -62.35 16.20
C SER A 192 18.64 -61.96 14.98
N ASP A 193 19.94 -61.71 15.04
CA ASP A 193 20.94 -61.66 16.12
C ASP A 193 22.28 -61.25 15.43
N SER A 194 23.28 -60.86 16.24
CA SER A 194 24.71 -60.73 15.93
C SER A 194 25.15 -59.51 15.09
N SER A 195 26.33 -58.90 15.25
CA SER A 195 27.40 -58.76 16.26
C SER A 195 28.51 -57.92 15.57
N ASP A 196 29.50 -57.45 16.34
CA ASP A 196 30.81 -56.87 15.95
C ASP A 196 30.81 -55.41 15.42
N ASP A 197 31.38 -54.39 16.09
CA ASP A 197 32.72 -54.15 16.73
C ASP A 197 33.78 -53.63 15.72
N ASP A 198 33.98 -52.30 15.71
CA ASP A 198 35.26 -51.51 15.75
C ASP A 198 34.96 -50.01 15.48
#